data_AF-A0A7C2NHN4-F1
#
_entry.id   AF-A0A7C2NHN4-F1
#
_cell.length_a   1.000
_cell.length_b   1.000
_cell.length_c   1.000
_cell.angle_alpha   90.00
_cell.angle_beta   90.00
_cell.angle_gamma   90.00
#
_symmetry.space_group_name_H-M   'P 1'
#
loop_
_entity.id
_entity.type
_entity.pdbx_description
1 polymer ?
#
loop_
_entity_poly.entity_id
_entity_poly.type
_entity_poly.pdbx_seq_one_letter_code
_entity_poly.pdbx_strand_id
1 'polypeptide(L)'
;EALMGCGISSGENRSVEAAQKAISSPLLEGISIKGAKNILLNVTGSTNMTMQEIEEGNRVIYEAAGEEANVIFGLVNKDEMNEYISYTVIATGFSSKNDFSGVSKLKSEKKEKPKEQKEEFKFGGFDKSKFEINEDDDLDVPTIFRVKGSKNRMYESSDNEVKGGFNIEQIDAFENEKEEEKKKKKELEIREQDSSSFLRMMMD
;
A
#
# COMPACT_ATOMS: atom_id res chain seq x y z
N GLU A 1 9.13 -6.05 -15.02
CA GLU A 1 8.04 -5.79 -15.97
C GLU A 1 6.79 -5.39 -15.21
N ALA A 2 6.07 -4.38 -15.70
CA ALA A 2 4.81 -3.92 -15.16
C ALA A 2 3.84 -3.71 -16.31
N LEU A 3 2.59 -4.11 -16.12
CA LEU A 3 1.51 -3.97 -17.09
C LEU A 3 0.42 -3.12 -16.44
N MET A 4 -0.17 -2.22 -17.22
CA MET A 4 -1.27 -1.38 -16.77
C MET A 4 -2.47 -1.60 -17.67
N GLY A 5 -3.64 -1.71 -17.07
CA GLY A 5 -4.91 -1.80 -17.78
C GLY A 5 -5.93 -0.85 -17.19
N CYS A 6 -6.70 -0.19 -18.04
CA CYS A 6 -7.80 0.67 -17.61
C CYS A 6 -9.09 0.31 -18.34
N GLY A 7 -10.21 0.39 -17.64
CA GLY A 7 -11.54 0.16 -18.17
C GLY A 7 -12.55 1.11 -17.56
N ILE A 8 -13.51 1.56 -18.37
CA ILE A 8 -14.63 2.40 -17.94
C ILE A 8 -15.91 1.79 -18.49
N SER A 9 -16.94 1.71 -17.65
CA SER A 9 -18.29 1.32 -18.07
C SER A 9 -19.35 2.04 -17.26
N SER A 10 -20.60 1.93 -17.73
CA SER A 10 -21.82 2.49 -17.13
C SER A 10 -22.98 1.51 -17.30
N GLY A 11 -24.04 1.65 -16.50
CA GLY A 11 -25.20 0.75 -16.50
C GLY A 11 -25.18 -0.28 -15.36
N GLU A 12 -26.00 -1.33 -15.48
CA GLU A 12 -26.26 -2.31 -14.41
C GLU A 12 -25.06 -3.23 -14.13
N ASN A 13 -24.39 -3.72 -15.19
CA ASN A 13 -23.19 -4.57 -15.09
C ASN A 13 -21.88 -3.78 -15.25
N ARG A 14 -21.89 -2.48 -14.94
CA ARG A 14 -20.79 -1.58 -15.26
C ARG A 14 -19.46 -1.99 -14.63
N SER A 15 -19.48 -2.55 -13.42
CA SER A 15 -18.28 -2.99 -12.71
C SER A 15 -17.61 -4.19 -13.39
N VAL A 16 -18.40 -5.22 -13.73
CA VAL A 16 -17.93 -6.41 -14.45
C VAL A 16 -17.37 -6.05 -15.83
N GLU A 17 -18.08 -5.21 -16.57
CA GLU A 17 -17.62 -4.75 -17.88
C GLU A 17 -16.37 -3.89 -17.82
N ALA A 18 -16.28 -2.98 -16.83
CA ALA A 18 -15.10 -2.14 -16.63
C ALA A 18 -13.88 -3.00 -16.26
N ALA A 19 -14.06 -3.99 -15.39
CA ALA A 19 -13.03 -4.96 -15.04
C ALA A 19 -12.55 -5.76 -16.27
N GLN A 20 -13.49 -6.27 -17.09
CA GLN A 20 -13.16 -6.97 -18.35
C GLN A 20 -12.38 -6.08 -19.32
N LYS A 21 -12.77 -4.82 -19.47
CA LYS A 21 -12.04 -3.84 -20.30
C LYS A 21 -10.65 -3.56 -19.74
N ALA A 22 -10.50 -3.50 -18.41
CA ALA A 22 -9.20 -3.27 -17.79
C ALA A 22 -8.23 -4.43 -18.06
N ILE A 23 -8.66 -5.68 -17.93
CA ILE A 23 -7.81 -6.87 -18.19
C ILE A 23 -7.54 -7.15 -19.67
N SER A 24 -8.28 -6.52 -20.58
CA SER A 24 -8.12 -6.64 -22.04
C SER A 24 -7.62 -5.35 -22.68
N SER A 25 -7.13 -4.41 -21.87
CA SER A 25 -6.69 -3.11 -22.33
C SER A 25 -5.50 -3.23 -23.29
N PRO A 26 -5.44 -2.44 -24.38
CA PRO A 26 -4.32 -2.46 -25.34
C PRO A 26 -2.95 -2.17 -24.71
N LEU A 27 -2.94 -1.49 -23.55
CA LEU A 27 -1.73 -1.20 -22.77
C LEU A 27 -1.05 -2.44 -22.17
N LEU A 28 -1.72 -3.60 -22.24
CA LEU A 28 -1.17 -4.87 -21.78
C LEU A 28 -0.27 -5.56 -22.82
N GLU A 29 -0.05 -4.95 -24.00
CA GLU A 29 0.87 -5.43 -25.05
C GLU A 29 0.66 -6.91 -25.47
N GLY A 30 -0.56 -7.43 -25.34
CA GLY A 30 -0.89 -8.83 -25.62
C GLY A 30 -0.42 -9.83 -24.55
N ILE A 31 0.13 -9.35 -23.44
CA ILE A 31 0.50 -10.15 -22.27
C ILE A 31 -0.70 -10.16 -21.32
N SER A 32 -1.19 -11.36 -21.01
CA SER A 32 -2.26 -11.52 -20.01
C SER A 32 -1.75 -11.17 -18.62
N ILE A 33 -2.63 -10.66 -17.75
CA ILE A 33 -2.30 -10.39 -16.35
C ILE A 33 -1.93 -11.67 -15.55
N LYS A 34 -2.14 -12.85 -16.14
CA LYS A 34 -1.76 -14.16 -15.58
C LYS A 34 -0.27 -14.22 -15.29
N GLY A 35 0.07 -14.59 -14.05
CA GLY A 35 1.47 -14.74 -13.62
C GLY A 35 2.10 -13.49 -13.02
N ALA A 36 1.32 -12.41 -12.84
CA ALA A 36 1.71 -11.31 -11.97
C ALA A 36 1.78 -11.79 -10.51
N LYS A 37 2.84 -11.42 -9.79
CA LYS A 37 2.96 -11.71 -8.35
C LYS A 37 2.22 -10.69 -7.50
N ASN A 38 2.20 -9.44 -7.94
CA ASN A 38 1.55 -8.36 -7.22
C ASN A 38 0.67 -7.56 -8.18
N ILE A 39 -0.55 -7.26 -7.75
CA ILE A 39 -1.51 -6.47 -8.51
C ILE A 39 -2.03 -5.36 -7.61
N LEU A 40 -2.02 -4.13 -8.11
CA LEU A 40 -2.72 -3.01 -7.52
C LEU A 40 -3.97 -2.73 -8.36
N LEU A 41 -5.13 -2.81 -7.72
CA LEU A 41 -6.43 -2.55 -8.31
C LEU A 41 -7.01 -1.28 -7.68
N ASN A 42 -7.32 -0.29 -8.50
CA ASN A 42 -8.05 0.89 -8.07
C ASN A 42 -9.40 0.95 -8.77
N VAL A 43 -10.45 1.17 -7.98
CA VAL A 43 -11.82 1.36 -8.45
C VAL A 43 -12.25 2.76 -8.10
N THR A 44 -12.70 3.51 -9.11
CA THR A 44 -13.21 4.87 -8.95
C THR A 44 -14.64 4.94 -9.45
N GLY A 45 -15.51 5.59 -8.70
CA GLY A 45 -16.86 5.88 -9.16
C GLY A 45 -17.63 6.72 -8.16
N SER A 46 -18.92 6.89 -8.41
CA SER A 46 -19.78 7.76 -7.59
C SER A 46 -20.19 7.09 -6.27
N THR A 47 -20.74 7.88 -5.35
CA THR A 47 -21.29 7.39 -4.07
C THR A 47 -22.47 6.42 -4.24
N ASN A 48 -23.03 6.30 -5.45
CA ASN A 48 -24.07 5.33 -5.80
C ASN A 48 -23.54 3.93 -6.17
N MET A 49 -22.26 3.63 -5.93
CA MET A 49 -21.71 2.27 -6.10
C MET A 49 -22.03 1.39 -4.89
N THR A 50 -22.39 0.14 -5.14
CA THR A 50 -22.62 -0.83 -4.07
C THR A 50 -21.43 -1.76 -3.91
N MET A 51 -21.24 -2.30 -2.70
CA MET A 51 -20.15 -3.26 -2.44
C MET A 51 -20.28 -4.53 -3.27
N GLN A 52 -21.51 -5.01 -3.49
CA GLN A 52 -21.78 -6.21 -4.30
C GLN A 52 -21.29 -6.02 -5.73
N GLU A 53 -21.58 -4.85 -6.31
CA GLU A 53 -21.14 -4.49 -7.66
C GLU A 53 -19.62 -4.48 -7.80
N ILE A 54 -18.92 -3.91 -6.81
CA ILE A 54 -17.46 -3.87 -6.76
C ILE A 54 -16.88 -5.28 -6.63
N GLU A 55 -17.48 -6.12 -5.78
CA GLU A 55 -17.03 -7.49 -5.54
C GLU A 55 -17.15 -8.36 -6.81
N GLU A 56 -18.24 -8.21 -7.57
CA GLU A 56 -18.42 -8.88 -8.86
C GLU A 56 -17.34 -8.49 -9.88
N GLY A 57 -17.03 -7.20 -10.00
CA GLY A 57 -15.95 -6.72 -10.87
C GLY A 57 -14.57 -7.19 -10.41
N ASN A 58 -14.30 -7.15 -9.11
CA ASN A 58 -13.04 -7.60 -8.52
C ASN A 58 -12.81 -9.09 -8.76
N ARG A 59 -13.87 -9.90 -8.63
CA ARG A 59 -13.82 -11.34 -8.87
C ARG A 59 -13.29 -11.70 -10.26
N VAL A 60 -13.72 -10.97 -11.29
CA VAL A 60 -13.22 -11.17 -12.67
C VAL A 60 -11.70 -10.99 -12.74
N ILE A 61 -11.17 -9.99 -12.03
CA ILE A 61 -9.73 -9.69 -12.03
C ILE A 61 -8.96 -10.74 -11.24
N TYR A 62 -9.49 -11.19 -10.11
CA TYR A 62 -8.91 -12.28 -9.33
C TYR A 62 -8.81 -13.59 -10.14
N GLU A 63 -9.90 -13.96 -10.81
CA GLU A 63 -9.95 -15.15 -11.67
C GLU A 63 -8.98 -15.04 -12.86
N ALA A 64 -8.82 -13.83 -13.41
CA ALA A 64 -7.89 -13.58 -14.50
C ALA A 64 -6.41 -13.55 -14.04
N ALA A 65 -6.10 -13.13 -12.81
CA ALA A 65 -4.75 -13.05 -12.27
C ALA A 65 -4.16 -14.42 -11.86
N GLY A 66 -4.97 -15.26 -11.23
CA GLY A 66 -4.58 -16.55 -10.66
C GLY A 66 -4.37 -16.52 -9.13
N GLU A 67 -4.43 -17.68 -8.48
CA GLU A 67 -4.42 -17.83 -7.02
C GLU A 67 -3.12 -17.39 -6.32
N GLU A 68 -2.01 -17.31 -7.07
CA GLU A 68 -0.68 -16.96 -6.55
C GLU A 68 -0.41 -15.43 -6.52
N ALA A 69 -1.36 -14.62 -7.02
CA ALA A 69 -1.19 -13.17 -7.12
C ALA A 69 -1.66 -12.48 -5.82
N ASN A 70 -0.80 -11.66 -5.23
CA ASN A 70 -1.19 -10.75 -4.15
C ASN A 70 -1.87 -9.52 -4.74
N VAL A 71 -3.14 -9.28 -4.39
CA VAL A 71 -3.91 -8.16 -4.92
C VAL A 71 -4.21 -7.15 -3.81
N ILE A 72 -3.88 -5.89 -4.07
CA ILE A 72 -4.22 -4.76 -3.21
C ILE A 72 -5.34 -4.00 -3.88
N PHE A 73 -6.48 -3.90 -3.22
CA PHE A 73 -7.65 -3.18 -3.70
C PHE A 73 -7.77 -1.79 -3.04
N GLY A 74 -7.99 -0.77 -3.86
CA GLY A 74 -8.32 0.59 -3.45
C GLY A 74 -9.65 1.05 -4.05
N LEU A 75 -10.39 1.86 -3.29
CA LEU A 75 -11.65 2.46 -3.69
C LEU A 75 -11.55 3.98 -3.56
N VAL A 76 -11.95 4.69 -4.60
CA VAL A 76 -12.01 6.15 -4.64
C VAL A 76 -13.43 6.59 -4.99
N ASN A 77 -14.04 7.34 -4.08
CA ASN A 77 -15.36 7.91 -4.27
C ASN A 77 -15.22 9.28 -4.92
N LYS A 78 -15.77 9.43 -6.13
CA LYS A 78 -15.80 10.67 -6.89
C LYS A 78 -17.20 10.90 -7.42
N ASP A 79 -17.94 11.82 -6.80
CA ASP A 79 -19.34 12.09 -7.14
C ASP A 79 -19.53 12.50 -8.61
N GLU A 80 -18.54 13.17 -9.19
CA GLU A 80 -18.51 13.58 -10.61
C GLU A 80 -18.64 12.40 -11.60
N MET A 81 -18.38 11.16 -11.16
CA MET A 81 -18.49 9.98 -12.03
C MET A 81 -19.94 9.55 -12.31
N ASN A 82 -20.94 10.05 -11.58
CA ASN A 82 -22.37 9.71 -11.78
C ASN A 82 -22.60 8.19 -11.91
N GLU A 83 -22.99 7.72 -13.10
CA GLU A 83 -23.24 6.31 -13.39
C GLU A 83 -22.02 5.53 -13.89
N TYR A 84 -20.89 6.19 -14.08
CA TYR A 84 -19.66 5.56 -14.55
C TYR A 84 -18.87 4.94 -13.40
N ILE A 85 -18.19 3.84 -13.71
CA ILE A 85 -17.16 3.23 -12.88
C ILE A 85 -15.89 3.07 -13.70
N SER A 86 -14.74 3.33 -13.08
CA SER A 86 -13.43 3.14 -13.68
C SER A 86 -12.63 2.13 -12.87
N TYR A 87 -12.10 1.14 -13.58
CA TYR A 87 -11.17 0.15 -13.06
C TYR A 87 -9.78 0.44 -13.61
N THR A 88 -8.80 0.50 -12.74
CA THR A 88 -7.38 0.61 -13.10
C THR A 88 -6.62 -0.53 -12.44
N VAL A 89 -5.93 -1.32 -13.24
CA VAL A 89 -5.15 -2.47 -12.82
C VAL A 89 -3.69 -2.21 -13.13
N ILE A 90 -2.82 -2.39 -12.16
CA ILE A 90 -1.36 -2.34 -12.33
C ILE A 90 -0.82 -3.67 -11.85
N ALA A 91 -0.35 -4.49 -12.78
CA ALA A 91 0.21 -5.80 -12.50
C ALA A 91 1.74 -5.74 -12.58
N THR A 92 2.42 -6.34 -11.61
CA THR A 92 3.89 -6.35 -11.52
C THR A 92 4.40 -7.72 -11.10
N GLY A 93 5.70 -7.93 -11.30
CA GLY A 93 6.35 -9.17 -10.88
C GLY A 93 6.11 -10.34 -11.84
N PHE A 94 5.82 -10.05 -13.11
CA PHE A 94 5.97 -11.02 -14.20
C PHE A 94 7.44 -11.45 -14.23
N SER A 95 7.71 -12.65 -13.75
CA SER A 95 9.04 -13.25 -13.82
C SER A 95 8.89 -14.49 -14.67
N SER A 96 9.41 -14.42 -15.91
CA SER A 96 9.91 -15.62 -16.57
C SER A 96 10.91 -16.26 -15.61
N LYS A 97 10.78 -17.57 -15.38
CA LYS A 97 11.72 -18.34 -14.58
C LYS A 97 13.13 -18.10 -15.12
N ASN A 98 13.93 -17.31 -14.41
CA ASN A 98 15.37 -17.42 -14.35
C ASN A 98 15.80 -16.85 -12.99
N ASP A 99 16.16 -17.78 -12.11
CA ASP A 99 17.17 -17.65 -11.06
C ASP A 99 16.98 -16.59 -9.98
N PHE A 100 15.98 -16.80 -9.13
CA PHE A 100 16.20 -16.64 -7.68
C PHE A 100 15.75 -17.91 -6.97
N SER A 101 16.55 -18.96 -7.15
CA SER A 101 16.66 -20.06 -6.19
C SER A 101 17.30 -19.51 -4.91
N GLY A 102 16.49 -18.93 -4.05
CA GLY A 102 16.92 -18.48 -2.74
C GLY A 102 15.67 -18.29 -1.90
N VAL A 103 15.51 -19.14 -0.88
CA VAL A 103 14.42 -19.17 0.10
C VAL A 103 13.33 -20.23 -0.21
N SER A 104 13.62 -21.40 0.35
CA SER A 104 12.70 -22.22 1.15
C SER A 104 11.61 -22.99 0.42
N LYS A 105 12.05 -24.08 -0.19
CA LYS A 105 11.25 -25.31 -0.31
C LYS A 105 11.01 -25.88 1.09
N LEU A 106 10.03 -25.35 1.81
CA LEU A 106 9.55 -25.95 3.05
C LEU A 106 8.71 -27.18 2.68
N LYS A 107 9.34 -28.34 2.88
CA LYS A 107 8.70 -29.66 2.84
C LYS A 107 7.48 -29.65 3.76
N SER A 108 6.36 -30.12 3.21
CA SER A 108 5.21 -30.57 3.97
C SER A 108 5.59 -31.81 4.79
N GLU A 109 5.92 -31.61 6.06
CA GLU A 109 5.98 -32.68 7.04
C GLU A 109 4.68 -32.73 7.85
N LYS A 110 4.27 -33.97 8.08
CA LYS A 110 3.07 -34.43 8.80
C LYS A 110 2.84 -33.70 10.12
N LYS A 111 1.55 -33.53 10.44
CA LYS A 111 1.05 -33.22 11.79
C LYS A 111 1.59 -34.21 12.82
N GLU A 112 2.52 -33.74 13.66
CA GLU A 112 2.74 -34.27 15.01
C GLU A 112 2.56 -33.15 16.04
N LYS A 113 2.00 -33.51 17.19
CA LYS A 113 1.52 -32.62 18.26
C LYS A 113 2.68 -31.80 18.88
N PRO A 114 2.47 -30.53 19.24
CA PRO A 114 3.56 -29.70 19.76
C PRO A 114 3.96 -30.14 21.18
N LYS A 115 5.24 -30.49 21.35
CA LYS A 115 5.92 -30.51 22.65
C LYS A 115 6.44 -29.10 22.92
N GLU A 116 6.14 -28.56 24.11
CA GLU A 116 6.69 -27.31 24.61
C GLU A 116 8.22 -27.31 24.55
N GLN A 117 8.78 -26.38 23.77
CA GLN A 117 10.17 -25.96 23.90
C GLN A 117 10.16 -24.45 24.10
N LYS A 118 10.60 -24.03 25.29
CA LYS A 118 10.80 -22.63 25.63
C LYS A 118 12.03 -22.13 24.88
N GLU A 119 11.83 -21.44 23.76
CA GLU A 119 12.89 -20.70 23.09
C GLU A 119 12.90 -19.25 23.57
N GLU A 120 14.06 -18.82 24.08
CA GLU A 120 14.33 -17.45 24.50
C GLU A 120 14.51 -16.55 23.26
N PHE A 121 13.45 -15.87 22.85
CA PHE A 121 13.53 -14.76 21.90
C PHE A 121 14.17 -13.54 22.57
N LYS A 122 15.44 -13.26 22.27
CA LYS A 122 16.11 -12.00 22.65
C LYS A 122 15.79 -10.90 21.63
N PHE A 123 14.70 -10.19 21.87
CA PHE A 123 14.40 -8.91 21.20
C PHE A 123 14.76 -7.76 22.16
N GLY A 124 15.73 -6.93 21.77
CA GLY A 124 16.02 -5.63 22.39
C GLY A 124 16.07 -5.59 23.92
N GLY A 125 17.10 -6.18 24.55
CA GLY A 125 17.45 -5.96 25.97
C GLY A 125 16.38 -6.33 27.01
N PHE A 126 15.21 -6.81 26.61
CA PHE A 126 14.11 -7.17 27.49
C PHE A 126 14.19 -8.65 27.82
N ASP A 127 14.67 -8.93 29.03
CA ASP A 127 14.78 -10.28 29.57
C ASP A 127 13.41 -10.74 30.09
N LYS A 128 12.67 -11.50 29.26
CA LYS A 128 11.35 -12.05 29.60
C LYS A 128 11.37 -12.94 30.84
N SER A 129 12.53 -13.50 31.21
CA SER A 129 12.67 -14.37 32.39
C SER A 129 12.47 -13.63 33.73
N LYS A 130 12.46 -12.29 33.73
CA LYS A 130 12.27 -11.46 34.93
C LYS A 130 10.85 -10.93 35.14
N PHE A 131 9.92 -11.26 34.24
CA PHE A 131 8.53 -10.82 34.32
C PHE A 131 7.66 -12.03 34.65
N GLU A 132 7.43 -12.26 35.95
CA GLU A 132 6.45 -13.24 36.39
C GLU A 132 5.05 -12.60 36.33
N ILE A 133 4.23 -13.06 35.39
CA ILE A 133 2.81 -12.74 35.32
C ILE A 133 2.11 -13.77 36.20
N ASN A 134 1.55 -13.34 37.33
CA ASN A 134 0.64 -14.21 38.07
C ASN A 134 -0.63 -14.37 37.23
N GLU A 135 -0.93 -15.59 36.80
CA GLU A 135 -2.15 -15.93 36.04
C GLU A 135 -3.37 -16.12 36.96
N ASP A 136 -3.18 -16.06 38.28
CA ASP A 136 -4.25 -16.22 39.25
C ASP A 136 -4.99 -14.89 39.49
N ASP A 137 -6.09 -14.73 38.74
CA ASP A 137 -7.41 -14.25 39.18
C ASP A 137 -7.64 -12.80 39.64
N ASP A 138 -7.23 -11.79 38.84
CA ASP A 138 -7.87 -10.44 38.90
C ASP A 138 -7.85 -9.75 37.51
N LEU A 139 -8.85 -10.05 36.67
CA LEU A 139 -9.01 -9.45 35.33
C LEU A 139 -9.39 -7.96 35.35
N ASP A 140 -9.88 -7.46 36.49
CA ASP A 140 -10.26 -6.05 36.67
C ASP A 140 -9.05 -5.10 36.79
N VAL A 141 -7.85 -5.64 36.97
CA VAL A 141 -6.61 -4.86 36.96
C VAL A 141 -5.96 -4.92 35.57
N PRO A 142 -5.72 -3.77 34.90
CA PRO A 142 -5.04 -3.74 33.62
C PRO A 142 -3.69 -4.47 33.66
N THR A 143 -3.38 -5.20 32.59
CA THR A 143 -2.22 -6.09 32.47
C THR A 143 -0.89 -5.44 32.86
N ILE A 144 -0.75 -4.12 32.63
CA ILE A 144 0.49 -3.40 32.94
C ILE A 144 0.81 -3.32 34.44
N PHE A 145 -0.21 -3.37 35.30
CA PHE A 145 -0.04 -3.35 36.77
C PHE A 145 0.07 -4.76 37.37
N ARG A 146 -0.23 -5.82 36.59
CA ARG A 146 -0.18 -7.21 37.05
C ARG A 146 1.26 -7.76 37.14
N VAL A 147 2.19 -7.13 36.43
CA VAL A 147 3.60 -7.52 36.45
C VAL A 147 4.25 -7.12 37.77
N LYS A 148 4.71 -8.11 38.55
CA LYS A 148 5.68 -7.87 39.64
C LYS A 148 7.08 -8.13 39.09
N GLY A 149 7.95 -7.10 39.11
CA GLY A 149 9.35 -7.29 38.69
C GLY A 149 10.12 -6.05 38.24
N SER A 150 9.45 -4.92 38.00
CA SER A 150 10.13 -3.66 37.74
C SER A 150 9.82 -2.70 38.88
N LYS A 151 10.79 -2.44 39.77
CA LYS A 151 10.71 -1.27 40.65
C LYS A 151 10.40 -0.06 39.78
N ASN A 152 9.22 0.52 39.98
CA ASN A 152 8.73 1.71 39.32
C ASN A 152 9.78 2.84 39.43
N ARG A 153 10.62 3.00 38.41
CA ARG A 153 11.45 4.21 38.20
C ARG A 153 10.88 5.08 37.07
N MET A 154 9.62 4.86 36.69
CA MET A 154 8.98 5.57 35.59
C MET A 154 8.16 6.80 36.02
N TYR A 155 7.82 6.94 37.31
CA TYR A 155 6.93 8.02 37.79
C TYR A 155 7.53 8.98 38.80
N GLU A 156 8.80 8.83 39.18
CA GLU A 156 9.51 9.80 40.02
C GLU A 156 10.81 10.21 39.34
N SER A 157 10.71 11.18 38.44
CA SER A 157 11.70 12.23 38.20
C SER A 157 11.12 13.21 37.20
N SER A 158 10.73 14.39 37.70
CA SER A 158 10.71 15.60 36.90
C SER A 158 12.14 15.86 36.46
N ASP A 159 12.53 15.39 35.27
CA ASP A 159 13.51 16.02 34.38
C ASP A 159 13.86 15.09 33.20
N ASN A 160 13.54 15.58 32.00
CA ASN A 160 14.10 15.34 30.67
C ASN A 160 14.15 13.93 30.03
N GLU A 161 13.56 13.92 28.82
CA GLU A 161 13.79 13.06 27.66
C GLU A 161 13.38 11.58 27.74
N VAL A 162 12.13 11.33 27.35
CA VAL A 162 11.67 10.00 26.92
C VAL A 162 12.22 9.72 25.52
N LYS A 163 13.32 8.96 25.42
CA LYS A 163 13.74 8.36 24.14
C LYS A 163 12.91 7.13 23.85
N GLY A 164 11.69 7.35 23.35
CA GLY A 164 10.93 6.34 22.62
C GLY A 164 11.62 6.04 21.29
N GLY A 165 11.68 4.77 20.89
CA GLY A 165 12.36 4.30 19.67
C GLY A 165 11.69 4.66 18.35
N PHE A 166 10.99 5.79 18.28
CA PHE A 166 10.42 6.36 17.05
C PHE A 166 11.07 7.74 16.82
N ASN A 167 12.03 7.81 15.90
CA ASN A 167 12.62 9.09 15.49
C ASN A 167 11.66 9.79 14.52
N ILE A 168 11.18 10.98 14.92
CA ILE A 168 10.16 11.76 14.21
C ILE A 168 10.74 12.67 13.09
N GLU A 169 11.96 12.40 12.63
CA GLU A 169 12.76 13.30 11.78
C GLU A 169 12.63 13.03 10.25
N GLN A 170 11.58 12.32 9.78
CA GLN A 170 11.40 12.03 8.35
C GLN A 170 10.22 12.76 7.68
N ILE A 171 9.74 13.87 8.24
CA ILE A 171 8.58 14.61 7.70
C ILE A 171 8.96 15.66 6.62
N ASP A 172 10.25 15.92 6.38
CA ASP A 172 10.72 17.02 5.49
C ASP A 172 10.54 16.78 3.98
N ALA A 173 9.79 15.76 3.55
CA ALA A 173 9.55 15.46 2.13
C ALA A 173 8.50 16.38 1.46
N PHE A 174 7.74 17.17 2.22
CA PHE A 174 6.63 17.98 1.70
C PHE A 174 7.00 19.44 1.33
N GLU A 175 8.16 19.94 1.77
CA GLU A 175 8.56 21.33 1.49
C GLU A 175 9.28 21.51 0.13
N ASN A 176 9.88 20.44 -0.41
CA ASN A 176 10.66 20.51 -1.65
C ASN A 176 9.81 20.69 -2.92
N GLU A 177 8.54 20.25 -2.95
CA GLU A 177 7.69 20.39 -4.14
C GLU A 177 7.25 21.85 -4.42
N LYS A 178 7.12 22.68 -3.37
CA LYS A 178 6.74 24.09 -3.52
C LYS A 178 7.85 24.95 -4.11
N GLU A 179 9.11 24.55 -3.98
CA GLU A 179 10.24 25.30 -4.55
C GLU A 179 10.45 24.99 -6.04
N GLU A 180 10.14 23.77 -6.49
CA GLU A 180 10.26 23.40 -7.90
C GLU A 180 9.19 24.06 -8.79
N GLU A 181 7.95 24.20 -8.30
CA GLU A 181 6.89 24.91 -9.05
C GLU A 181 7.19 26.41 -9.22
N LYS A 182 7.81 27.05 -8.23
CA LYS A 182 8.23 28.46 -8.31
C LYS A 182 9.35 28.67 -9.32
N LYS A 183 10.29 27.72 -9.45
CA LYS A 183 11.36 27.79 -10.45
C LYS A 183 10.81 27.63 -11.88
N LYS A 184 9.89 26.68 -12.11
CA LYS A 184 9.27 26.48 -13.43
C LYS A 184 8.44 27.68 -13.90
N LYS A 185 7.67 28.33 -13.00
CA LYS A 185 6.91 29.54 -13.36
C LYS A 185 7.83 30.70 -13.74
N LYS A 186 8.96 30.86 -13.04
CA LYS A 186 9.92 31.93 -13.31
C LYS A 186 10.67 31.74 -14.64
N GLU A 187 10.96 30.50 -15.04
CA GLU A 187 11.55 30.21 -16.36
C GLU A 187 10.59 30.43 -17.53
N LEU A 188 9.29 30.19 -17.32
CA LEU A 188 8.26 30.42 -18.36
C LEU A 188 8.04 31.91 -18.63
N GLU A 189 8.02 32.76 -17.60
CA GLU A 189 7.88 34.22 -17.75
C GLU A 189 9.07 34.86 -18.49
N ILE A 190 10.29 34.36 -18.27
CA ILE A 190 11.49 34.85 -18.97
C ILE A 190 11.43 34.50 -20.46
N ARG A 191 10.93 33.31 -20.80
CA ARG A 191 10.80 32.85 -22.20
C ARG A 191 9.78 33.66 -23.01
N GLU A 192 8.66 34.04 -22.38
CA GLU A 192 7.64 34.88 -23.05
C GLU A 192 8.16 36.30 -23.28
N GLN A 193 8.91 36.87 -22.33
CA GLN A 193 9.53 38.19 -22.51
C GLN A 193 10.55 38.22 -23.64
N ASP A 194 11.39 37.18 -23.78
CA ASP A 194 12.35 37.10 -24.89
C ASP A 194 11.65 36.95 -26.25
N SER A 195 10.55 36.19 -26.32
CA SER A 195 9.77 36.04 -27.56
C SER A 195 9.06 37.33 -27.99
N SER A 196 8.56 38.12 -27.02
CA SER A 196 7.93 39.40 -27.27
C SER A 196 8.93 40.52 -27.59
N SER A 197 10.13 40.48 -26.99
CA SER A 197 11.24 41.38 -27.33
C SER A 197 11.78 41.11 -28.73
N PHE A 198 11.80 39.85 -29.18
CA PHE A 198 12.22 39.48 -30.53
C PHE A 198 11.23 40.00 -31.60
N LEU A 199 9.92 39.87 -31.37
CA LEU A 199 8.89 40.38 -32.28
C LEU A 199 8.93 41.91 -32.42
N ARG A 200 9.25 42.63 -31.34
CA ARG A 200 9.37 44.09 -31.36
C ARG A 200 10.55 44.58 -32.19
N MET A 201 11.65 43.83 -32.22
CA MET A 201 12.86 44.16 -32.99
C MET A 201 12.72 43.88 -34.50
N MET A 202 11.76 43.06 -34.91
CA MET A 202 11.46 42.74 -36.33
C MET A 202 10.50 43.75 -36.99
N MET A 203 9.88 44.66 -36.21
CA MET A 203 8.90 45.64 -36.69
C MET A 203 9.44 47.08 -36.82
N ASP A 204 10.66 47.33 -36.36
CA ASP A 204 11.43 48.58 -36.57
C ASP A 204 12.45 48.40 -37.72
#